data_AF-A0A183HU83-F1
#
_entry.id   AF-A0A183HU83-F1
#
_cell.length_a   1.000
_cell.length_b   1.000
_cell.length_c   1.000
_cell.angle_alpha   90.00
_cell.angle_beta   90.00
_cell.angle_gamma   90.00
#
_symmetry.space_group_name_H-M   'P 1'
#
loop_
_entity.id
_entity.type
_entity.pdbx_description
1 polymer ?
#
loop_
_entity_poly.entity_id
_entity_poly.type
_entity_poly.pdbx_seq_one_letter_code
_entity_poly.pdbx_strand_id
1 'polypeptide(L)'
;MELKLGEKGIQVGLIIDLTDTDRYYERNDIEGMCILYEKINCPGRGFIERDDLVDAFNAIVDTFLELNADNEMMIGVHCTNGVNRSGYLICRFLIDRLGWSSHDAIDAFERTRGYPIERGSYVQALHRAAKERRSKK
;
A
#
# COMPACT_ATOMS: atom_id res chain seq x y z
N MET A 1 -11.46 -1.97 24.69
CA MET A 1 -10.45 -0.91 24.88
C MET A 1 -10.02 -0.52 23.48
N GLU A 2 -10.52 0.60 22.97
CA GLU A 2 -10.24 1.04 21.59
C GLU A 2 -8.89 1.77 21.54
N LEU A 3 -7.94 1.22 20.79
CA LEU A 3 -6.65 1.86 20.55
C LEU A 3 -6.81 2.92 19.46
N LYS A 4 -6.90 4.18 19.88
CA LYS A 4 -6.85 5.35 18.99
C LYS A 4 -5.40 5.72 18.75
N LEU A 5 -4.92 5.61 17.51
CA LEU A 5 -3.63 6.18 17.13
C LEU A 5 -3.86 7.63 16.67
N GLY A 6 -3.51 8.58 17.56
CA GLY A 6 -3.50 10.01 17.27
C GLY A 6 -4.77 10.75 17.67
N GLU A 7 -4.61 12.04 17.98
CA GLU A 7 -5.60 13.00 18.52
C GLU A 7 -6.90 13.16 17.67
N LYS A 8 -7.06 12.40 16.58
CA LYS A 8 -8.16 12.49 15.61
C LYS A 8 -9.13 11.29 15.61
N GLY A 9 -8.96 10.32 16.52
CA GLY A 9 -9.86 9.16 16.58
C GLY A 9 -9.67 8.14 15.45
N ILE A 10 -8.54 8.21 14.74
CA ILE A 10 -8.17 7.25 13.71
C ILE A 10 -7.76 5.94 14.39
N GLN A 11 -8.32 4.83 13.92
CA GLN A 11 -7.92 3.48 14.33
C GLN A 11 -7.22 2.81 13.16
N VAL A 12 -6.02 2.29 13.39
CA VAL A 12 -5.28 1.51 12.39
C VAL A 12 -5.52 0.05 12.71
N GLY A 13 -6.08 -0.71 11.76
CA GLY A 13 -6.35 -2.13 11.95
C GLY A 13 -5.30 -3.04 11.29
N LEU A 14 -4.53 -2.52 10.34
CA LEU A 14 -3.50 -3.27 9.62
C LEU A 14 -2.29 -2.39 9.29
N ILE A 15 -1.09 -2.94 9.48
CA ILE A 15 0.17 -2.42 8.93
C ILE A 15 0.67 -3.38 7.86
N ILE A 16 0.96 -2.85 6.67
CA ILE A 16 1.67 -3.55 5.60
C ILE A 16 3.08 -2.97 5.48
N ASP A 17 4.06 -3.77 5.87
CA ASP A 17 5.49 -3.44 5.82
C ASP A 17 6.11 -3.95 4.52
N LEU A 18 6.61 -3.01 3.71
CA LEU A 18 7.22 -3.25 2.41
C LEU A 18 8.76 -3.24 2.45
N THR A 19 9.37 -3.17 3.64
CA THR A 19 10.81 -3.16 3.79
C THR A 19 11.39 -4.57 3.60
N ASP A 20 12.56 -4.66 2.98
CA ASP A 20 13.28 -5.93 2.74
C ASP A 20 14.22 -6.24 3.91
N THR A 21 13.75 -6.02 5.14
CA THR A 21 14.52 -6.19 6.37
C THR A 21 13.61 -6.15 7.60
N ASP A 22 13.97 -6.87 8.66
CA ASP A 22 13.25 -6.88 9.95
C ASP A 22 13.95 -6.06 11.03
N ARG A 23 14.88 -5.17 10.64
CA ARG A 23 15.79 -4.48 11.58
C ARG A 23 15.22 -3.21 12.21
N TYR A 24 14.08 -2.71 11.75
CA TYR A 24 13.58 -1.39 12.15
C TYR A 24 12.72 -1.43 13.41
N TYR A 25 11.90 -2.46 13.58
CA TYR A 25 11.06 -2.70 14.75
C TYR A 25 10.62 -4.16 14.78
N GLU A 26 10.20 -4.64 15.95
CA GLU A 26 9.72 -6.02 16.11
C GLU A 26 8.24 -6.10 15.73
N ARG A 27 7.87 -7.13 14.96
CA ARG A 27 6.45 -7.42 14.61
C ARG A 27 5.55 -7.42 15.85
N ASN A 28 6.03 -7.98 16.95
CA ASN A 28 5.30 -8.12 18.20
C ASN A 28 4.90 -6.76 18.82
N ASP A 29 5.63 -5.68 18.53
CA ASP A 29 5.29 -4.35 19.03
C ASP A 29 3.99 -3.85 18.37
N ILE A 30 3.78 -4.18 17.09
CA ILE A 30 2.56 -3.84 16.34
C ILE A 30 1.40 -4.74 16.76
N GLU A 31 1.63 -6.05 16.80
CA GLU A 31 0.60 -7.03 17.17
C GLU A 31 0.15 -6.86 18.64
N GLY A 32 1.05 -6.43 19.54
CA GLY A 32 0.75 -6.08 20.92
C GLY A 32 -0.21 -4.88 21.06
N MET A 33 -0.34 -4.05 20.02
CA MET A 33 -1.35 -2.99 19.92
C MET A 33 -2.66 -3.48 19.27
N CYS A 34 -2.86 -4.79 19.14
CA CYS A 34 -4.01 -5.38 18.45
C CYS A 34 -4.16 -4.91 16.98
N ILE A 35 -3.05 -4.56 16.34
CA ILE A 35 -2.99 -4.17 14.93
C ILE A 35 -2.46 -5.36 14.14
N LEU A 36 -3.14 -5.76 13.08
CA LEU A 36 -2.64 -6.81 12.19
C LEU A 36 -1.35 -6.35 11.51
N TYR A 37 -0.42 -7.26 11.27
CA TYR A 37 0.84 -6.95 10.63
C TYR A 37 1.16 -7.93 9.51
N GLU A 38 1.33 -7.39 8.31
CA GLU A 38 1.68 -8.13 7.10
C GLU A 38 3.00 -7.63 6.52
N LYS A 39 3.85 -8.57 6.10
CA LYS A 39 5.19 -8.29 5.57
C LYS A 39 5.27 -8.72 4.11
N ILE A 40 5.58 -7.77 3.23
CA ILE A 40 5.84 -8.02 1.81
C ILE A 40 7.27 -7.56 1.50
N ASN A 41 8.20 -8.52 1.43
CA ASN A 41 9.61 -8.22 1.16
C ASN A 41 9.79 -7.68 -0.27
N CYS A 42 9.84 -6.37 -0.40
CA CYS A 42 9.98 -5.67 -1.67
C CYS A 42 11.45 -5.37 -1.97
N PRO A 43 12.09 -6.13 -2.90
CA PRO A 43 13.52 -6.01 -3.17
C PRO A 43 13.88 -4.64 -3.72
N GLY A 44 15.15 -4.26 -3.62
CA GLY A 44 15.63 -3.00 -4.19
C GLY A 44 15.64 -3.01 -5.72
N ARG A 45 16.21 -4.05 -6.33
CA ARG A 45 16.28 -4.24 -7.80
C ARG A 45 15.16 -5.16 -8.27
N GLY A 46 14.62 -4.90 -9.45
CA GLY A 46 13.63 -5.78 -10.07
C GLY A 46 12.24 -5.75 -9.43
N PHE A 47 11.97 -4.80 -8.52
CA PHE A 47 10.68 -4.74 -7.81
C PHE A 47 9.50 -4.43 -8.74
N ILE A 48 9.70 -3.58 -9.75
CA ILE A 48 8.60 -3.10 -10.60
C ILE A 48 8.07 -4.24 -11.49
N GLU A 49 8.92 -5.23 -11.76
CA GLU A 49 8.64 -6.42 -12.56
C GLU A 49 7.98 -7.56 -11.75
N ARG A 50 7.72 -7.35 -10.46
CA ARG A 50 7.16 -8.36 -9.54
C ARG A 50 5.65 -8.20 -9.38
N ASP A 51 4.90 -8.62 -10.39
CA ASP A 51 3.42 -8.63 -10.32
C ASP A 51 2.89 -9.53 -9.19
N ASP A 52 3.63 -10.57 -8.78
CA ASP A 52 3.29 -11.40 -7.63
C ASP A 52 3.24 -10.61 -6.31
N LEU A 53 4.08 -9.59 -6.15
CA LEU A 53 4.03 -8.71 -4.98
C LEU A 53 2.85 -7.74 -5.04
N VAL A 54 2.44 -7.34 -6.25
CA VAL A 54 1.22 -6.54 -6.46
C VAL A 54 -0.01 -7.38 -6.12
N ASP A 55 -0.05 -8.63 -6.57
CA ASP A 55 -1.15 -9.55 -6.29
C ASP A 55 -1.25 -9.86 -4.79
N ALA A 56 -0.12 -10.10 -4.13
CA ALA A 56 -0.07 -10.30 -2.67
C ALA A 56 -0.58 -9.07 -1.92
N PHE A 57 -0.12 -7.87 -2.28
CA PHE A 57 -0.59 -6.63 -1.68
C PHE A 57 -2.10 -6.45 -1.87
N ASN A 58 -2.59 -6.66 -3.10
CA ASN A 58 -4.01 -6.54 -3.41
C ASN A 58 -4.85 -7.54 -2.60
N ALA A 59 -4.41 -8.79 -2.48
CA ALA A 59 -5.12 -9.82 -1.72
C ALA A 59 -5.20 -9.50 -0.22
N ILE A 60 -4.10 -9.00 0.36
CA ILE A 60 -4.07 -8.54 1.75
C ILE A 60 -5.07 -7.40 1.98
N VAL A 61 -5.05 -6.39 1.10
CA VAL A 61 -5.96 -5.24 1.21
C VAL A 61 -7.42 -5.67 1.00
N ASP A 62 -7.72 -6.48 -0.01
CA ASP A 62 -9.07 -6.98 -0.27
C ASP A 62 -9.59 -7.76 0.95
N THR A 63 -8.80 -8.68 1.50
CA THR A 63 -9.17 -9.47 2.69
C THR A 63 -9.46 -8.58 3.90
N PHE A 64 -8.61 -7.58 4.13
CA PHE A 64 -8.82 -6.65 5.24
C PHE A 64 -10.10 -5.83 5.06
N LEU A 65 -10.35 -5.30 3.86
CA LEU A 65 -11.56 -4.52 3.58
C LEU A 65 -12.83 -5.38 3.70
N GLU A 66 -12.80 -6.64 3.27
CA GLU A 66 -13.92 -7.58 3.40
C GLU A 66 -14.25 -7.89 4.87
N LEU A 67 -13.22 -8.16 5.69
CA LEU A 67 -13.39 -8.47 7.12
C LEU A 67 -13.76 -7.26 7.97
N ASN A 68 -13.55 -6.04 7.46
CA ASN A 68 -13.76 -4.79 8.18
C ASN A 68 -14.75 -3.86 7.47
N ALA A 69 -15.68 -4.43 6.69
CA ALA A 69 -16.66 -3.67 5.92
C ALA A 69 -17.65 -2.85 6.79
N ASP A 70 -17.74 -3.15 8.09
CA ASP A 70 -18.64 -2.51 9.06
C ASP A 70 -17.96 -1.42 9.91
N ASN A 71 -16.69 -1.11 9.66
CA ASN A 71 -15.93 -0.12 10.41
C ASN A 71 -15.05 0.75 9.49
N GLU A 72 -14.41 1.76 10.08
CA GLU A 72 -13.56 2.73 9.38
C GLU A 72 -12.07 2.56 9.74
N MET A 73 -11.64 1.34 10.08
CA MET A 73 -10.23 1.09 10.39
C MET A 73 -9.34 1.29 9.18
N MET A 74 -8.20 1.95 9.42
CA MET A 74 -7.24 2.31 8.39
C MET A 74 -6.18 1.22 8.19
N ILE A 75 -5.68 1.14 6.96
CA ILE A 75 -4.49 0.36 6.60
C ILE A 75 -3.30 1.32 6.52
N GLY A 76 -2.29 1.11 7.37
CA GLY A 76 -1.00 1.78 7.25
C GLY A 76 -0.08 1.01 6.31
N VAL A 77 0.50 1.69 5.32
CA VAL A 77 1.46 1.08 4.39
C VAL A 77 2.76 1.84 4.44
N HIS A 78 3.88 1.16 4.67
CA HIS A 78 5.18 1.81 4.67
C HIS A 78 6.24 1.01 3.94
N CYS A 79 7.22 1.72 3.41
CA CYS A 79 8.53 1.18 3.04
C CYS A 79 9.57 1.91 3.90
N THR A 80 10.82 2.03 3.45
CA THR A 80 11.82 2.80 4.22
C THR A 80 11.45 4.28 4.35
N ASN A 81 11.01 4.92 3.25
CA ASN A 81 10.70 6.36 3.24
C ASN A 81 9.19 6.64 3.10
N GLY A 82 8.39 5.60 2.81
CA GLY A 82 6.95 5.73 2.59
C GLY A 82 6.58 6.56 1.35
N VAL A 83 7.38 6.51 0.28
CA VAL A 83 7.13 7.26 -0.97
C VAL A 83 7.06 6.31 -2.16
N ASN A 84 8.19 5.83 -2.68
CA ASN A 84 8.23 5.11 -3.95
C ASN A 84 7.48 3.75 -3.94
N ARG A 85 7.90 2.78 -3.12
CA ARG A 85 7.29 1.44 -3.09
C ARG A 85 5.86 1.47 -2.53
N SER A 86 5.64 2.24 -1.47
CA SER A 86 4.29 2.45 -0.90
C SER A 86 3.34 3.08 -1.91
N GLY A 87 3.75 4.17 -2.55
CA GLY A 87 2.95 4.86 -3.55
C GLY A 87 2.65 3.98 -4.75
N TYR A 88 3.63 3.20 -5.21
CA TYR A 88 3.42 2.25 -6.29
C TYR A 88 2.35 1.21 -5.98
N LEU A 89 2.46 0.49 -4.85
CA LEU A 89 1.50 -0.56 -4.52
C LEU A 89 0.11 0.01 -4.22
N ILE A 90 0.02 1.15 -3.55
CA ILE A 90 -1.26 1.85 -3.33
C ILE A 90 -1.87 2.23 -4.67
N CYS A 91 -1.11 2.86 -5.58
CA CYS A 91 -1.62 3.24 -6.89
C CYS A 91 -2.03 2.02 -7.72
N ARG A 92 -1.27 0.91 -7.66
CA ARG A 92 -1.63 -0.35 -8.31
C ARG A 92 -2.96 -0.87 -7.77
N PHE A 93 -3.21 -0.85 -6.47
CA PHE A 93 -4.51 -1.24 -5.91
C PHE A 93 -5.66 -0.35 -6.43
N LEU A 94 -5.49 0.97 -6.40
CA LEU A 94 -6.51 1.91 -6.92
C LEU A 94 -6.84 1.66 -8.40
N ILE A 95 -5.83 1.38 -9.21
CA ILE A 95 -6.00 1.07 -10.63
C ILE A 95 -6.65 -0.31 -10.81
N ASP A 96 -6.05 -1.35 -10.23
CA ASP A 96 -6.36 -2.75 -10.49
C ASP A 96 -7.65 -3.22 -9.81
N ARG A 97 -8.00 -2.66 -8.65
CA ARG A 97 -9.23 -3.02 -7.92
C ARG A 97 -10.31 -1.97 -8.12
N LEU A 98 -9.99 -0.69 -7.90
CA LEU A 98 -11.00 0.38 -7.92
C LEU A 98 -11.22 1.02 -9.29
N GLY A 99 -10.40 0.68 -10.29
CA GLY A 99 -10.57 1.17 -11.67
C GLY A 99 -10.20 2.63 -11.90
N TRP A 100 -9.41 3.21 -11.01
CA TRP A 100 -8.90 4.57 -11.17
C TRP A 100 -8.00 4.68 -12.40
N SER A 101 -7.92 5.88 -12.97
CA SER A 101 -6.88 6.16 -13.97
C SER A 101 -5.52 6.24 -13.28
N SER A 102 -4.44 5.98 -14.03
CA SER A 102 -3.09 6.12 -13.47
C SER A 102 -2.77 7.55 -13.06
N HIS A 103 -3.32 8.56 -13.74
CA HIS A 103 -3.12 9.96 -13.37
C HIS A 103 -3.80 10.26 -12.04
N ASP A 104 -5.08 9.88 -11.89
CA ASP A 104 -5.83 10.16 -10.65
C ASP A 104 -5.21 9.44 -9.44
N ALA A 105 -4.75 8.19 -9.62
CA ALA A 105 -4.13 7.43 -8.55
C ALA A 105 -2.81 8.07 -8.09
N ILE A 106 -1.94 8.45 -9.03
CA ILE A 106 -0.66 9.11 -8.73
C ILE A 106 -0.93 10.47 -8.07
N ASP A 107 -1.77 11.29 -8.68
CA ASP A 107 -2.10 12.62 -8.17
C ASP A 107 -2.67 12.58 -6.75
N ALA A 108 -3.57 11.65 -6.47
CA ALA A 108 -4.16 11.50 -5.14
C ALA A 108 -3.11 11.09 -4.11
N PHE A 109 -2.23 10.15 -4.46
CA PHE A 109 -1.13 9.73 -3.57
C PHE A 109 -0.16 10.87 -3.31
N GLU A 110 0.34 11.54 -4.34
CA GLU A 110 1.34 12.61 -4.20
C GLU A 110 0.81 13.80 -3.43
N ARG A 111 -0.45 14.22 -3.68
CA ARG A 111 -1.10 15.29 -2.93
C ARG A 111 -1.28 14.95 -1.46
N THR A 112 -1.71 13.72 -1.16
CA THR A 112 -1.97 13.29 0.21
C THR A 112 -0.68 13.04 0.99
N ARG A 113 0.33 12.46 0.34
CA ARG A 113 1.63 12.17 0.96
C ARG A 113 2.50 13.43 1.08
N GLY A 114 2.32 14.40 0.19
CA GLY A 114 3.11 15.64 0.11
C GLY A 114 4.46 15.48 -0.60
N TYR A 115 4.70 14.33 -1.24
CA TYR A 115 5.94 14.03 -1.96
C TYR A 115 5.64 13.29 -3.26
N PRO A 116 6.32 13.63 -4.37
CA PRO A 116 6.14 12.92 -5.63
C PRO A 116 6.77 11.53 -5.62
N ILE A 117 6.27 10.62 -6.45
CA ILE A 117 6.95 9.35 -6.73
C ILE A 117 8.19 9.65 -7.58
N GLU A 118 9.34 9.75 -6.91
CA GLU A 118 10.59 10.29 -7.46
C GLU A 118 11.13 9.55 -8.68
N ARG A 119 10.90 8.23 -8.75
CA ARG A 119 11.49 7.38 -9.78
C ARG A 119 10.55 7.20 -10.96
N GLY A 120 10.90 7.82 -12.09
CA GLY A 120 10.11 7.74 -13.33
C GLY A 120 9.77 6.33 -13.82
N SER A 121 10.58 5.32 -13.47
CA SER A 121 10.26 3.91 -13.76
C SER A 121 8.96 3.42 -13.10
N TYR A 122 8.66 3.89 -11.89
CA TYR A 122 7.42 3.54 -11.18
C TYR A 122 6.21 4.19 -11.85
N VAL A 123 6.31 5.48 -12.17
CA VAL A 123 5.26 6.23 -12.89
C VAL A 123 4.96 5.59 -14.25
N GLN A 124 6.00 5.24 -15.02
CA GLN A 124 5.84 4.54 -16.30
C GLN A 124 5.15 3.18 -16.13
N ALA A 125 5.51 2.42 -15.09
CA ALA A 125 4.87 1.14 -14.80
C ALA A 125 3.39 1.29 -14.42
N LEU A 126 3.02 2.32 -13.64
CA LEU A 126 1.62 2.62 -13.33
C LEU A 126 0.81 2.98 -14.58
N HIS A 127 1.37 3.79 -15.48
CA HIS A 127 0.70 4.09 -16.75
C HIS A 127 0.52 2.85 -17.63
N ARG A 128 1.52 1.95 -17.65
CA ARG A 128 1.45 0.67 -18.36
C ARG A 128 0.35 -0.22 -17.78
N ALA A 129 0.33 -0.43 -16.46
CA ALA A 129 -0.69 -1.23 -15.79
C ALA A 129 -2.12 -0.73 -16.08
N ALA A 130 -2.34 0.59 -16.02
CA ALA A 130 -3.63 1.18 -16.36
C ALA A 130 -4.05 0.95 -17.83
N LYS A 131 -3.08 0.90 -18.77
CA LYS A 131 -3.35 0.57 -20.17
C LYS A 131 -3.72 -0.89 -20.33
N GLU A 132 -2.97 -1.80 -19.70
CA GLU A 132 -3.20 -3.24 -19.76
C GLU A 132 -4.54 -3.66 -19.13
N ARG A 133 -4.92 -3.04 -18.02
CA ARG A 133 -6.26 -3.22 -17.43
C ARG A 133 -7.37 -2.87 -18.41
N ARG A 134 -7.24 -1.73 -19.12
CA ARG A 134 -8.25 -1.30 -20.11
C ARG A 134 -8.38 -2.26 -21.28
N SER A 135 -7.30 -2.91 -21.71
CA SER A 135 -7.36 -3.92 -22.78
C SER A 135 -7.94 -5.27 -22.34
N LYS A 136 -8.07 -5.51 -21.03
CA LYS A 136 -8.66 -6.72 -20.47
C LYS A 136 -10.16 -6.59 -20.14
N LYS A 137 -10.73 -5.38 -20.28
CA LYS A 137 -12.17 -5.12 -20.19
C LYS A 137 -12.82 -5.29 -21.56
#